data_AF-A0A1Y5DX91-F1
#
_entry.id   AF-A0A1Y5DX91-F1
#
_cell.length_a   1.000
_cell.length_b   1.000
_cell.length_c   1.000
_cell.angle_alpha   90.00
_cell.angle_beta   90.00
_cell.angle_gamma   90.00
#
_symmetry.space_group_name_H-M   'P 1'
#
loop_
_entity.id
_entity.type
_entity.pdbx_description
1 polymer ?
#
loop_
_entity_poly.entity_id
_entity_poly.type
_entity_poly.pdbx_seq_one_letter_code
_entity_poly.pdbx_strand_id
1 'polypeptide(L)'
;FAYVADKDIGDAQNKQVAFLNTAKKLEIKVILKINIEPLEDEVAQLKKGGIGTLAPISFNKTKAELTLATSEVENNPRDEEVIEEMTDKVKFEINHTTQVANEVKRLRSTSNLKFEAVALEIENRLLDISKAINESDFRDKPIRVQTDMIVELIEALTDSEAQTKLENEISNLEAKLDANQEKLEEEQGSLKESNKQQKILRDRIESLQQQLTLKQSLIDKLTQDLTTQNETDAGPE
;
A
#
# COMPACT_ATOMS: atom_id res chain seq x y z
N PHE A 1 -43.20 -37.56 29.68
CA PHE A 1 -42.89 -37.87 31.08
C PHE A 1 -43.85 -38.87 31.72
N ALA A 2 -45.17 -38.82 31.45
CA ALA A 2 -46.12 -39.84 31.94
C ALA A 2 -45.80 -41.28 31.47
N TYR A 3 -45.45 -41.49 30.19
CA TYR A 3 -45.15 -42.82 29.62
C TYR A 3 -43.90 -43.52 30.20
N VAL A 4 -42.92 -42.75 30.68
CA VAL A 4 -41.72 -43.29 31.36
C VAL A 4 -42.09 -43.79 32.77
N ALA A 5 -43.07 -43.17 33.41
CA ALA A 5 -43.60 -43.59 34.70
C ALA A 5 -44.43 -44.88 34.61
N ASP A 6 -45.08 -45.12 33.46
CA ASP A 6 -45.88 -46.32 33.18
C ASP A 6 -45.08 -47.50 32.58
N LYS A 7 -43.73 -47.41 32.57
CA LYS A 7 -42.79 -48.39 31.96
C LYS A 7 -43.01 -48.65 30.46
N ASP A 8 -43.73 -47.78 29.76
CA ASP A 8 -43.92 -47.86 28.32
C ASP A 8 -42.78 -47.13 27.59
N ILE A 9 -41.64 -47.82 27.55
CA ILE A 9 -40.40 -47.31 26.96
C ILE A 9 -40.55 -47.13 25.43
N GLY A 10 -41.35 -47.98 24.77
CA GLY A 10 -41.60 -47.90 23.33
C GLY A 10 -42.36 -46.64 22.94
N ASP A 11 -43.46 -46.33 23.65
CA ASP A 11 -44.21 -45.10 23.43
C ASP A 11 -43.44 -43.85 23.83
N ALA A 12 -42.61 -43.92 24.87
CA ALA A 12 -41.74 -42.83 25.27
C ALA A 12 -40.69 -42.50 24.19
N GLN A 13 -40.08 -43.50 23.55
CA GLN A 13 -39.11 -43.32 22.46
C GLN A 13 -39.77 -42.74 21.21
N ASN A 14 -40.94 -43.24 20.82
CA ASN A 14 -41.70 -42.71 19.68
C ASN A 14 -42.08 -41.23 19.87
N LYS A 15 -42.51 -40.86 21.09
CA LYS A 15 -42.84 -39.47 21.43
C LYS A 15 -41.62 -38.57 21.52
N GLN A 16 -40.47 -39.09 21.94
CA GLN A 16 -39.21 -38.35 21.93
C GLN A 16 -38.77 -38.00 20.51
N VAL A 17 -38.82 -38.97 19.57
CA VAL A 17 -38.50 -38.73 18.16
C VAL A 17 -39.47 -37.71 17.55
N ALA A 18 -40.77 -37.82 17.83
CA ALA A 18 -41.77 -36.86 17.37
C ALA A 18 -41.53 -35.44 17.90
N PHE A 19 -41.14 -35.31 19.18
CA PHE A 19 -40.78 -34.03 19.78
C PHE A 19 -39.52 -33.43 19.14
N LEU A 20 -38.45 -34.21 18.96
CA LEU A 20 -37.20 -33.73 18.35
C LEU A 20 -37.41 -33.26 16.90
N ASN A 21 -38.23 -33.98 16.13
CA ASN A 21 -38.60 -33.57 14.78
C ASN A 21 -39.40 -32.25 14.78
N THR A 22 -40.29 -32.06 15.77
CA THR A 22 -41.07 -30.82 15.90
C THR A 22 -40.17 -29.65 16.31
N ALA A 23 -39.25 -29.89 17.25
CA ALA A 23 -38.27 -28.90 17.69
C ALA A 23 -37.36 -28.46 16.54
N LYS A 24 -36.82 -29.40 15.75
CA LYS A 24 -35.99 -29.08 14.57
C LYS A 24 -36.75 -28.25 13.53
N LYS A 25 -38.02 -28.56 13.26
CA LYS A 25 -38.85 -27.76 12.34
C LYS A 25 -39.10 -26.35 12.85
N LEU A 26 -39.30 -26.19 14.16
CA LEU A 26 -39.49 -24.88 14.77
C LEU A 26 -38.21 -24.06 14.69
N GLU A 27 -37.06 -24.69 14.97
CA GLU A 27 -35.74 -24.07 14.88
C GLU A 27 -35.47 -23.53 13.48
N ILE A 28 -35.60 -24.37 12.44
CA ILE A 28 -35.45 -23.93 11.04
C ILE A 28 -36.37 -22.75 10.74
N LYS A 29 -37.65 -22.83 11.15
CA LYS A 29 -38.62 -21.76 10.91
C LYS A 29 -38.21 -20.45 11.58
N VAL A 30 -37.70 -20.49 12.81
CA VAL A 30 -37.26 -19.29 13.53
C VAL A 30 -36.05 -18.67 12.85
N ILE A 31 -35.08 -19.48 12.43
CA ILE A 31 -33.87 -19.00 11.77
C ILE A 31 -34.19 -18.37 10.40
N LEU A 32 -35.06 -19.01 9.61
CA LEU A 32 -35.55 -18.44 8.35
C LEU A 32 -36.32 -17.14 8.56
N LYS A 33 -37.20 -17.09 9.57
CA LYS A 33 -37.97 -15.89 9.93
C LYS A 33 -37.06 -14.70 10.24
N ILE A 34 -35.94 -14.95 10.92
CA ILE A 34 -35.03 -13.90 11.37
C ILE A 34 -34.12 -13.44 10.22
N ASN A 35 -33.54 -14.37 9.47
CA ASN A 35 -32.44 -14.05 8.54
C ASN A 35 -32.87 -13.99 7.07
N ILE A 36 -33.82 -14.83 6.65
CA ILE A 36 -34.19 -14.98 5.23
C ILE A 36 -35.44 -14.17 4.88
N GLU A 37 -36.49 -14.22 5.69
CA GLU A 37 -37.76 -13.56 5.37
C GLU A 37 -37.62 -12.03 5.13
N PRO A 38 -36.82 -11.27 5.90
CA PRO A 38 -36.57 -9.86 5.57
C PRO A 38 -35.98 -9.66 4.17
N LEU A 39 -35.10 -10.56 3.74
CA LEU A 39 -34.48 -10.52 2.40
C LEU A 39 -35.48 -10.88 1.30
N GLU A 40 -36.39 -11.84 1.57
CA GLU A 40 -37.49 -12.16 0.65
C GLU A 40 -38.41 -10.94 0.44
N ASP A 41 -38.73 -10.23 1.52
CA ASP A 41 -39.51 -9.01 1.47
C ASP A 41 -38.82 -7.91 0.67
N GLU A 42 -37.52 -7.71 0.85
CA GLU A 42 -36.73 -6.76 0.07
C GLU A 42 -36.73 -7.12 -1.43
N VAL A 43 -36.47 -8.37 -1.79
CA VAL A 43 -36.52 -8.83 -3.19
C VAL A 43 -37.92 -8.67 -3.78
N ALA A 44 -38.97 -8.90 -2.99
CA ALA A 44 -40.34 -8.65 -3.40
C ALA A 44 -40.62 -7.16 -3.62
N GLN A 45 -40.05 -6.27 -2.80
CA GLN A 45 -40.13 -4.82 -3.01
C GLN A 45 -39.40 -4.40 -4.28
N LEU A 46 -38.20 -4.93 -4.57
CA LEU A 46 -37.50 -4.68 -5.84
C LEU A 46 -38.39 -5.04 -7.04
N LYS A 47 -39.04 -6.22 -6.98
CA LYS A 47 -39.97 -6.66 -8.02
C LYS A 47 -41.14 -5.68 -8.20
N LYS A 48 -41.79 -5.27 -7.10
CA LYS A 48 -42.89 -4.30 -7.11
C LYS A 48 -42.46 -2.94 -7.66
N GLY A 49 -41.23 -2.52 -7.35
CA GLY A 49 -40.62 -1.29 -7.88
C GLY A 49 -40.23 -1.35 -9.36
N GLY A 50 -40.46 -2.48 -10.04
CA GLY A 50 -40.13 -2.65 -11.46
C GLY A 50 -38.64 -2.85 -11.74
N ILE A 51 -37.82 -3.06 -10.71
CA ILE A 51 -36.37 -3.27 -10.85
C ILE A 51 -36.05 -4.50 -11.70
N GLY A 52 -36.87 -5.55 -11.61
CA GLY A 52 -36.73 -6.74 -12.48
C GLY A 52 -36.87 -6.45 -13.98
N THR A 53 -37.46 -5.31 -14.37
CA THR A 53 -37.52 -4.87 -15.78
C THR A 53 -36.32 -4.01 -16.19
N LEU A 54 -35.74 -3.29 -15.22
CA LEU A 54 -34.58 -2.41 -15.44
C LEU A 54 -33.26 -3.21 -15.40
N ALA A 55 -33.14 -4.17 -14.49
CA ALA A 55 -31.96 -5.00 -14.29
C ALA A 55 -32.32 -6.49 -14.24
N PRO A 56 -32.87 -7.08 -15.32
CA PRO A 56 -33.38 -8.46 -15.31
C PRO A 56 -32.30 -9.50 -14.99
N ILE A 57 -31.07 -9.29 -15.48
CA ILE A 57 -29.95 -10.22 -15.26
C ILE A 57 -29.56 -10.24 -13.78
N SER A 58 -29.26 -9.07 -13.20
CA SER A 58 -28.90 -8.95 -11.79
C SER A 58 -30.04 -9.41 -10.87
N PHE A 59 -31.28 -9.05 -11.18
CA PHE A 59 -32.44 -9.48 -10.41
C PHE A 59 -32.63 -11.01 -10.40
N ASN A 60 -32.39 -11.68 -11.54
CA ASN A 60 -32.42 -13.15 -11.59
C ASN A 60 -31.29 -13.77 -10.75
N LYS A 61 -30.11 -13.15 -10.74
CA LYS A 61 -28.99 -13.57 -9.89
C LYS A 61 -29.35 -13.43 -8.40
N THR A 62 -29.89 -12.29 -7.97
CA THR A 62 -30.36 -12.08 -6.59
C THR A 62 -31.40 -13.13 -6.18
N LYS A 63 -32.34 -13.49 -7.06
CA LYS A 63 -33.33 -14.54 -6.78
C LYS A 63 -32.70 -15.92 -6.63
N ALA A 64 -31.72 -16.25 -7.49
CA ALA A 64 -31.01 -17.51 -7.41
C ALA A 64 -30.21 -17.58 -6.10
N GLU A 65 -29.52 -16.50 -5.74
CA GLU A 65 -28.76 -16.41 -4.49
C GLU A 65 -29.65 -16.51 -3.26
N LEU A 66 -30.81 -15.85 -3.26
CA LEU A 66 -31.80 -15.98 -2.19
C LEU A 66 -32.28 -17.43 -2.05
N THR A 67 -32.54 -18.12 -3.16
CA THR A 67 -32.97 -19.54 -3.12
C THR A 67 -31.87 -20.44 -2.53
N LEU A 68 -30.61 -20.18 -2.91
CA LEU A 68 -29.45 -20.90 -2.37
C LEU A 68 -29.30 -20.64 -0.87
N ALA A 69 -29.38 -19.37 -0.45
CA ALA A 69 -29.33 -18.98 0.96
C ALA A 69 -30.43 -19.65 1.79
N THR A 70 -31.68 -19.66 1.31
CA THR A 70 -32.78 -20.35 1.99
C THR A 70 -32.48 -21.83 2.17
N SER A 71 -32.01 -22.52 1.11
CA SER A 71 -31.71 -23.96 1.18
C SER A 71 -30.54 -24.26 2.11
N GLU A 72 -29.50 -23.42 2.10
CA GLU A 72 -28.30 -23.62 2.93
C GLU A 72 -28.61 -23.40 4.42
N VAL A 73 -29.39 -22.35 4.73
CA VAL A 73 -29.85 -22.07 6.09
C VAL A 73 -30.84 -23.14 6.61
N GLU A 74 -31.68 -23.70 5.73
CA GLU A 74 -32.54 -24.84 6.08
C GLU A 74 -31.75 -26.10 6.45
N ASN A 75 -30.64 -26.35 5.75
CA ASN A 75 -29.79 -27.51 5.99
C ASN A 75 -28.90 -27.32 7.22
N ASN A 76 -28.44 -26.10 7.48
CA ASN A 76 -27.50 -25.76 8.55
C ASN A 76 -28.05 -24.67 9.50
N PRO A 77 -29.18 -24.89 10.18
CA PRO A 77 -29.87 -23.85 10.96
C PRO A 77 -29.15 -23.44 12.26
N ARG A 78 -28.04 -24.10 12.61
CA ARG A 78 -27.23 -23.81 13.81
C ARG A 78 -25.85 -23.25 13.48
N ASP A 79 -25.51 -23.19 12.20
CA ASP A 79 -24.22 -22.72 11.75
C ASP A 79 -24.32 -21.21 11.53
N GLU A 80 -23.96 -20.44 12.56
CA GLU A 80 -24.08 -18.98 12.55
C GLU A 80 -23.22 -18.34 11.44
N GLU A 81 -22.03 -18.90 11.17
CA GLU A 81 -21.11 -18.41 10.14
C GLU A 81 -21.71 -18.59 8.75
N VAL A 82 -22.26 -19.77 8.46
CA VAL A 82 -22.93 -20.04 7.18
C VAL A 82 -24.19 -19.18 7.03
N ILE A 83 -24.97 -18.99 8.10
CA ILE A 83 -26.16 -18.13 8.06
C ILE A 83 -25.77 -16.68 7.74
N GLU A 84 -24.74 -16.16 8.40
CA GLU A 84 -24.25 -14.79 8.19
C GLU A 84 -23.72 -14.61 6.76
N GLU A 85 -22.83 -15.50 6.30
CA GLU A 85 -22.25 -15.47 4.96
C GLU A 85 -23.34 -15.45 3.87
N MET A 86 -24.31 -16.37 3.96
CA MET A 86 -25.38 -16.47 2.98
C MET A 86 -26.30 -15.27 3.01
N THR A 87 -26.60 -14.74 4.20
CA THR A 87 -27.42 -13.53 4.38
C THR A 87 -26.72 -12.32 3.75
N ASP A 88 -25.43 -12.16 4.00
CA ASP A 88 -24.66 -11.01 3.50
C ASP A 88 -24.45 -11.07 1.99
N LYS A 89 -24.26 -12.27 1.44
CA LYS A 89 -24.20 -12.46 -0.02
C LYS A 89 -25.51 -12.05 -0.70
N VAL A 90 -26.66 -12.40 -0.12
CA VAL A 90 -27.96 -11.96 -0.66
C VAL A 90 -28.14 -10.45 -0.54
N LYS A 91 -27.80 -9.84 0.62
CA LYS A 91 -27.83 -8.37 0.79
C LYS A 91 -26.95 -7.67 -0.23
N PHE A 92 -25.75 -8.19 -0.48
CA PHE A 92 -24.86 -7.66 -1.52
C PHE A 92 -25.53 -7.69 -2.89
N GLU A 93 -26.13 -8.81 -3.28
CA GLU A 93 -26.81 -8.93 -4.58
C GLU A 93 -28.07 -8.04 -4.68
N ILE A 94 -28.81 -7.82 -3.59
CA ILE A 94 -29.92 -6.86 -3.52
C ILE A 94 -29.42 -5.44 -3.80
N ASN A 95 -28.35 -5.04 -3.11
CA ASN A 95 -27.73 -3.73 -3.27
C ASN A 95 -27.18 -3.56 -4.69
N HIS A 96 -26.45 -4.56 -5.18
CA HIS A 96 -25.90 -4.56 -6.53
C HIS A 96 -27.00 -4.41 -7.59
N THR A 97 -28.07 -5.21 -7.51
CA THR A 97 -29.22 -5.13 -8.42
C THR A 97 -29.88 -3.75 -8.40
N THR A 98 -30.00 -3.14 -7.21
CA THR A 98 -30.54 -1.78 -7.06
C THR A 98 -29.67 -0.75 -7.77
N GLN A 99 -28.35 -0.82 -7.60
CA GLN A 99 -27.41 0.10 -8.25
C GLN A 99 -27.43 -0.07 -9.77
N VAL A 100 -27.42 -1.31 -10.27
CA VAL A 100 -27.52 -1.59 -11.71
C VAL A 100 -28.83 -1.03 -12.28
N ALA A 101 -29.95 -1.20 -11.58
CA ALA A 101 -31.23 -0.67 -12.03
C ALA A 101 -31.28 0.86 -12.05
N ASN A 102 -30.68 1.51 -11.05
CA ASN A 102 -30.54 2.96 -11.03
C ASN A 102 -29.68 3.47 -12.20
N GLU A 103 -28.59 2.78 -12.49
CA GLU A 103 -27.72 3.14 -13.61
C GLU A 103 -28.41 2.92 -14.95
N VAL A 104 -29.08 1.79 -15.17
CA VAL A 104 -29.90 1.57 -16.37
C VAL A 104 -30.98 2.64 -16.51
N LYS A 105 -31.64 3.03 -15.40
CA LYS A 105 -32.62 4.12 -15.41
C LYS A 105 -32.00 5.45 -15.79
N ARG A 106 -30.82 5.78 -15.29
CA ARG A 106 -30.05 6.97 -15.65
C ARG A 106 -29.74 6.96 -17.14
N LEU A 107 -29.19 5.86 -17.65
CA LEU A 107 -28.86 5.68 -19.06
C LEU A 107 -30.09 5.77 -19.98
N ARG A 108 -31.22 5.19 -19.60
CA ARG A 108 -32.49 5.32 -20.34
C ARG A 108 -33.05 6.74 -20.35
N SER A 109 -32.76 7.53 -19.32
CA SER A 109 -33.18 8.94 -19.21
C SER A 109 -32.27 9.86 -20.04
N THR A 110 -31.07 9.40 -20.38
CA THR A 110 -30.16 10.09 -21.30
C THR A 110 -30.69 9.97 -22.73
N SER A 111 -31.03 11.11 -23.34
CA SER A 111 -31.45 11.17 -24.74
C SER A 111 -30.38 10.60 -25.68
N ASN A 112 -30.79 9.98 -26.80
CA ASN A 112 -29.89 9.35 -27.78
C ASN A 112 -28.74 10.23 -28.31
N LEU A 113 -28.84 11.56 -28.18
CA LEU A 113 -27.82 12.53 -28.60
C LEU A 113 -26.78 12.86 -27.50
N LYS A 114 -26.85 12.22 -26.33
CA LYS A 114 -25.96 12.49 -25.17
C LYS A 114 -25.15 11.28 -24.71
N PHE A 115 -25.04 10.23 -25.54
CA PHE A 115 -24.19 9.07 -25.23
C PHE A 115 -22.71 9.43 -25.18
N GLU A 116 -22.27 10.42 -25.95
CA GLU A 116 -20.90 10.97 -25.86
C GLU A 116 -20.61 11.45 -24.43
N ALA A 117 -21.53 12.16 -23.79
CA ALA A 117 -21.35 12.63 -22.41
C ALA A 117 -21.19 11.48 -21.41
N VAL A 118 -21.88 10.35 -21.61
CA VAL A 118 -21.73 9.15 -20.78
C VAL A 118 -20.37 8.49 -21.03
N ALA A 119 -19.93 8.40 -22.29
CA ALA A 119 -18.64 7.84 -22.63
C ALA A 119 -17.49 8.69 -22.04
N LEU A 120 -17.57 10.01 -22.17
CA LEU A 120 -16.62 10.95 -21.58
C LEU A 120 -16.63 10.92 -20.05
N GLU A 121 -17.80 10.70 -19.41
CA GLU A 121 -17.87 10.54 -17.95
C GLU A 121 -17.07 9.30 -17.50
N ILE A 122 -17.26 8.17 -18.19
CA ILE A 122 -16.52 6.93 -17.88
C ILE A 122 -15.03 7.12 -18.14
N GLU A 123 -14.67 7.72 -19.27
CA GLU A 123 -13.27 8.00 -19.62
C GLU A 123 -12.59 8.89 -18.58
N ASN A 124 -13.22 9.98 -18.15
CA ASN A 124 -12.65 10.86 -17.13
C ASN A 124 -12.44 10.15 -15.80
N ARG A 125 -13.36 9.27 -15.39
CA ARG A 125 -13.18 8.44 -14.18
C ARG A 125 -11.98 7.50 -14.31
N LEU A 126 -11.79 6.88 -15.47
CA LEU A 126 -10.62 6.02 -15.72
C LEU A 126 -9.32 6.84 -15.76
N LEU A 127 -9.33 8.03 -16.36
CA LEU A 127 -8.20 8.96 -16.35
C LEU A 127 -7.82 9.39 -14.93
N ASP A 128 -8.80 9.72 -14.08
CA ASP A 128 -8.55 10.12 -12.70
C ASP A 128 -7.88 8.96 -11.92
N ILE A 129 -8.31 7.72 -12.17
CA ILE A 129 -7.70 6.52 -11.57
C ILE A 129 -6.27 6.31 -12.08
N SER A 130 -6.06 6.34 -13.41
CA SER A 130 -4.71 6.12 -13.98
C SER A 130 -3.73 7.21 -13.55
N LYS A 131 -4.20 8.46 -13.44
CA LYS A 131 -3.38 9.56 -12.93
C LYS A 131 -3.00 9.40 -11.47
N ALA A 132 -3.97 9.03 -10.62
CA ALA A 132 -3.71 8.77 -9.21
C ALA A 132 -2.69 7.64 -8.98
N ILE A 133 -2.56 6.71 -9.93
CA ILE A 133 -1.59 5.61 -9.87
C ILE A 133 -0.20 6.08 -10.30
N ASN A 134 -0.06 6.65 -11.50
CA ASN A 134 1.27 6.99 -12.06
C ASN A 134 1.25 8.12 -13.11
N GLU A 135 0.25 9.00 -13.09
CA GLU A 135 0.09 10.10 -14.06
C GLU A 135 -0.08 9.67 -15.54
N SER A 136 -0.41 8.38 -15.80
CA SER A 136 -0.64 7.90 -17.17
C SER A 136 -1.98 8.38 -17.75
N ASP A 137 -1.99 8.59 -19.07
CA ASP A 137 -3.20 8.93 -19.86
C ASP A 137 -3.38 7.87 -20.97
N PHE A 138 -4.50 7.14 -20.91
CA PHE A 138 -4.83 6.05 -21.84
C PHE A 138 -6.01 6.38 -22.76
N ARG A 139 -6.44 7.65 -22.83
CA ARG A 139 -7.67 8.03 -23.55
C ARG A 139 -7.58 7.85 -25.06
N ASP A 140 -6.39 7.60 -25.60
CA ASP A 140 -6.20 7.20 -27.00
C ASP A 140 -6.57 5.72 -27.27
N LYS A 141 -6.92 4.95 -26.22
CA LYS A 141 -7.33 3.55 -26.32
C LYS A 141 -8.83 3.35 -26.08
N PRO A 142 -9.44 2.26 -26.59
CA PRO A 142 -10.81 1.89 -26.24
C PRO A 142 -10.99 1.71 -24.72
N ILE A 143 -12.15 2.10 -24.16
CA ILE A 143 -12.45 2.01 -22.70
C ILE A 143 -12.07 0.64 -22.09
N ARG A 144 -12.36 -0.47 -22.78
CA ARG A 144 -12.00 -1.81 -22.28
C ARG A 144 -10.49 -1.97 -22.10
N VAL A 145 -9.71 -1.50 -23.07
CA VAL A 145 -8.24 -1.55 -23.04
C VAL A 145 -7.69 -0.60 -21.98
N GLN A 146 -8.31 0.57 -21.78
CA GLN A 146 -7.93 1.47 -20.68
C GLN A 146 -8.04 0.77 -19.32
N THR A 147 -9.13 0.04 -19.08
CA THR A 147 -9.32 -0.73 -17.85
C THR A 147 -8.26 -1.81 -17.70
N ASP A 148 -7.98 -2.59 -18.75
CA ASP A 148 -6.96 -3.66 -18.70
C ASP A 148 -5.57 -3.08 -18.37
N MET A 149 -5.19 -1.95 -18.98
CA MET A 149 -3.92 -1.28 -18.70
C MET A 149 -3.83 -0.72 -17.27
N ILE A 150 -4.94 -0.21 -16.73
CA ILE A 150 -5.00 0.24 -15.32
C ILE A 150 -4.82 -0.95 -14.37
N VAL A 151 -5.43 -2.10 -14.67
CA VAL A 151 -5.24 -3.32 -13.86
C VAL A 151 -3.78 -3.76 -13.89
N GLU A 152 -3.15 -3.82 -15.06
CA GLU A 152 -1.72 -4.15 -15.19
C GLU A 152 -0.82 -3.19 -14.37
N LEU A 153 -1.14 -1.89 -14.35
CA LEU A 153 -0.42 -0.92 -13.51
C LEU A 153 -0.57 -1.22 -12.02
N ILE A 154 -1.78 -1.55 -11.57
CA ILE A 154 -2.04 -1.89 -10.17
C ILE A 154 -1.31 -3.18 -9.79
N GLU A 155 -1.39 -4.21 -10.65
CA GLU A 155 -0.70 -5.48 -10.43
C GLU A 155 0.82 -5.28 -10.30
N ALA A 156 1.41 -4.46 -11.17
CA ALA A 156 2.83 -4.12 -11.11
C ALA A 156 3.22 -3.37 -9.82
N LEU A 157 2.31 -2.56 -9.25
CA LEU A 157 2.53 -1.91 -7.95
C LEU A 157 2.42 -2.88 -6.77
N THR A 158 1.50 -3.84 -6.86
CA THR A 158 1.29 -4.85 -5.81
C THR A 158 2.24 -6.04 -5.91
N ASP A 159 3.08 -6.08 -6.94
CA ASP A 159 4.08 -7.12 -7.11
C ASP A 159 5.13 -7.04 -5.99
N SER A 160 4.97 -7.94 -5.01
CA SER A 160 5.84 -8.09 -3.84
C SER A 160 7.31 -8.26 -4.23
N GLU A 161 7.61 -8.77 -5.42
CA GLU A 161 9.00 -8.93 -5.88
C GLU A 161 9.63 -7.58 -6.25
N ALA A 162 8.86 -6.68 -6.86
CA ALA A 162 9.30 -5.31 -7.15
C ALA A 162 9.54 -4.52 -5.85
N GLN A 163 8.65 -4.67 -4.87
CA GLN A 163 8.81 -4.05 -3.55
C GLN A 163 10.05 -4.56 -2.82
N THR A 164 10.28 -5.88 -2.83
CA THR A 164 11.47 -6.49 -2.22
C THR A 164 12.76 -6.02 -2.92
N LYS A 165 12.76 -5.85 -4.24
CA LYS A 165 13.90 -5.27 -4.98
C LYS A 165 14.19 -3.84 -4.58
N LEU A 166 13.15 -3.00 -4.48
CA LEU A 166 13.26 -1.61 -4.02
C LEU A 166 13.80 -1.53 -2.58
N GLU A 167 13.31 -2.37 -1.67
CA GLU A 167 13.82 -2.43 -0.28
C GLU A 167 15.30 -2.81 -0.23
N ASN A 168 15.73 -3.79 -1.05
CA ASN A 168 17.14 -4.17 -1.16
C ASN A 168 18.01 -3.06 -1.78
N GLU A 169 17.50 -2.31 -2.75
CA GLU A 169 18.20 -1.15 -3.31
C GLU A 169 18.35 -0.03 -2.30
N ILE A 170 17.30 0.26 -1.52
CA ILE A 170 17.35 1.25 -0.45
C ILE A 170 18.39 0.86 0.59
N SER A 171 18.38 -0.38 1.07
CA SER A 171 19.37 -0.86 2.05
C SER A 171 20.81 -0.78 1.51
N ASN A 172 21.01 -1.11 0.23
CA ASN A 172 22.32 -0.97 -0.42
C ASN A 172 22.76 0.50 -0.57
N LEU A 173 21.83 1.41 -0.86
CA LEU A 173 22.12 2.84 -0.95
C LEU A 173 22.43 3.44 0.42
N GLU A 174 21.71 3.04 1.46
CA GLU A 174 21.99 3.43 2.86
C GLU A 174 23.39 2.96 3.28
N ALA A 175 23.75 1.70 3.03
CA ALA A 175 25.08 1.18 3.34
C ALA A 175 26.21 1.93 2.60
N LYS A 176 25.97 2.34 1.34
CA LYS A 176 26.92 3.18 0.59
C LYS A 176 27.02 4.58 1.15
N LEU A 177 25.92 5.14 1.64
CA LEU A 177 25.89 6.47 2.23
C LEU A 177 26.69 6.48 3.53
N ASP A 178 26.50 5.48 4.39
CA ASP A 178 27.27 5.31 5.63
C ASP A 178 28.78 5.14 5.35
N ALA A 179 29.14 4.29 4.38
CA ALA A 179 30.54 4.09 4.00
C ALA A 179 31.18 5.38 3.43
N ASN A 180 30.42 6.19 2.69
CA ASN A 180 30.91 7.48 2.20
C ASN A 180 31.03 8.52 3.32
N GLN A 181 30.13 8.48 4.30
CA GLN A 181 30.19 9.33 5.49
C GLN A 181 31.47 9.02 6.30
N GLU A 182 31.77 7.74 6.52
CA GLU A 182 32.98 7.29 7.23
C GLU A 182 34.26 7.70 6.49
N LYS A 183 34.31 7.52 5.17
CA LYS A 183 35.44 8.00 4.35
C LYS A 183 35.61 9.51 4.43
N LEU A 184 34.51 10.27 4.45
CA LEU A 184 34.59 11.72 4.57
C LEU A 184 35.18 12.13 5.93
N GLU A 185 34.82 11.44 7.02
CA GLU A 185 35.40 11.66 8.34
C GLU A 185 36.89 11.31 8.37
N GLU A 186 37.30 10.22 7.73
CA GLU A 186 38.71 9.81 7.61
C GLU A 186 39.54 10.82 6.81
N GLU A 187 39.02 11.29 5.67
CA GLU A 187 39.66 12.32 4.86
C GLU A 187 39.78 13.65 5.61
N GLN A 188 38.74 14.06 6.35
CA GLN A 188 38.78 15.25 7.20
C GLN A 188 39.81 15.11 8.32
N GLY A 189 39.93 13.92 8.92
CA GLY A 189 40.97 13.61 9.91
C GLY A 189 42.38 13.72 9.32
N SER A 190 42.59 13.12 8.15
CA SER A 190 43.85 13.16 7.42
C SER A 190 44.24 14.58 6.99
N LEU A 191 43.26 15.38 6.55
CA LEU A 191 43.47 16.78 6.18
C LEU A 191 43.89 17.63 7.39
N LYS A 192 43.26 17.43 8.56
CA LYS A 192 43.67 18.11 9.80
C LYS A 192 45.10 17.77 10.17
N GLU A 193 45.51 16.51 10.03
CA GLU A 193 46.86 16.08 10.36
C GLU A 193 47.89 16.63 9.35
N SER A 194 47.59 16.59 8.06
CA SER A 194 48.43 17.19 7.02
C SER A 194 48.62 18.70 7.24
N ASN A 195 47.55 19.42 7.62
CA ASN A 195 47.63 20.84 7.95
C ASN A 195 48.53 21.12 9.17
N LYS A 196 48.51 20.27 10.20
CA LYS A 196 49.45 20.38 11.33
C LYS A 196 50.89 20.16 10.87
N GLN A 197 51.14 19.15 10.05
CA GLN A 197 52.48 18.87 9.51
C GLN A 197 52.99 20.04 8.66
N GLN A 198 52.14 20.63 7.80
CA GLN A 198 52.49 21.82 7.03
C GLN A 198 52.85 23.00 7.95
N LYS A 199 52.12 23.20 9.05
CA LYS A 199 52.45 24.24 10.03
C LYS A 199 53.82 24.01 10.67
N ILE A 200 54.10 22.78 11.14
CA ILE A 200 55.41 22.42 11.71
C ILE A 200 56.55 22.65 10.72
N LEU A 201 56.35 22.28 9.44
CA LEU A 201 57.34 22.50 8.40
C LEU A 201 57.57 24.00 8.13
N ARG A 202 56.50 24.81 8.11
CA ARG A 202 56.62 26.27 7.98
C ARG A 202 57.42 26.87 9.14
N ASP A 203 57.08 26.51 10.38
CA ASP A 203 57.79 26.98 11.57
C ASP A 203 59.29 26.62 11.51
N ARG A 204 59.62 25.42 11.00
CA ARG A 204 61.00 24.98 10.83
C ARG A 204 61.74 25.70 9.72
N ILE A 205 61.08 25.99 8.59
CA ILE A 205 61.65 26.80 7.50
C ILE A 205 61.97 28.21 8.03
N GLU A 206 61.06 28.82 8.78
CA GLU A 206 61.26 30.15 9.36
C GLU A 206 62.44 30.17 10.34
N SER A 207 62.55 29.17 11.21
CA SER A 207 63.71 29.02 12.11
C SER A 207 65.03 28.86 11.35
N LEU A 208 65.06 28.06 10.27
CA LEU A 208 66.26 27.88 9.45
C LEU A 208 66.65 29.16 8.71
N GLN A 209 65.67 29.94 8.23
CA GLN A 209 65.92 31.26 7.63
C GLN A 209 66.51 32.24 8.64
N GLN A 210 66.02 32.26 9.89
CA GLN A 210 66.61 33.06 10.97
C GLN A 210 68.06 32.63 11.26
N GLN A 211 68.34 31.32 11.29
CA GLN A 211 69.71 30.83 11.46
C GLN A 211 70.62 31.22 10.29
N LEU A 212 70.12 31.16 9.06
CA LEU A 212 70.87 31.57 7.86
C LEU A 212 71.19 33.07 7.89
N THR A 213 70.24 33.93 8.24
CA THR A 213 70.47 35.38 8.36
C THR A 213 71.48 35.71 9.47
N LEU A 214 71.39 35.04 10.62
CA LEU A 214 72.40 35.13 11.69
C LEU A 214 73.79 34.73 11.19
N LYS A 215 73.91 33.58 10.51
CA LYS A 215 75.18 33.13 9.95
C LYS A 215 75.71 34.09 8.89
N GLN A 216 74.85 34.63 8.03
CA GLN A 216 75.26 35.62 7.03
C GLN A 216 75.79 36.88 7.70
N SER A 217 75.09 37.41 8.71
CA SER A 217 75.56 38.57 9.47
C SER A 217 76.90 38.34 10.18
N LEU A 218 77.15 37.11 10.64
CA LEU A 218 78.42 36.72 11.25
C LEU A 218 79.55 36.67 10.20
N ILE A 219 79.25 36.13 9.02
CA ILE A 219 80.18 36.12 7.88
C ILE A 219 80.51 37.56 7.47
N ASP A 220 79.51 38.42 7.32
CA ASP A 220 79.70 39.83 6.95
C ASP A 220 80.59 40.55 7.99
N LYS A 221 80.37 40.29 9.28
CA LYS A 221 81.17 40.84 10.37
C LYS A 221 82.62 40.32 10.38
N LEU A 222 82.82 39.01 10.20
CA LEU A 222 84.16 38.43 10.05
C LEU A 222 84.90 38.96 8.81
N THR A 223 84.18 39.18 7.71
CA THR A 223 84.75 39.76 6.48
C THR A 223 85.15 41.22 6.70
N GLN A 224 84.34 41.97 7.46
CA GLN A 224 84.66 43.33 7.88
C GLN A 224 85.87 43.36 8.82
N ASP A 225 85.94 42.46 9.80
CA ASP A 225 87.07 42.37 10.73
C ASP A 225 88.38 42.01 9.97
N LEU A 226 88.32 41.09 9.00
CA LEU A 226 89.45 40.72 8.13
C LEU A 226 89.91 41.87 7.22
N THR A 227 88.98 42.69 6.71
CA THR A 227 89.32 43.87 5.90
C THR A 227 89.92 44.98 6.76
N THR A 228 89.41 45.20 7.98
CA THR A 228 90.01 46.16 8.92
C THR A 228 91.37 45.71 9.48
N GLN A 229 91.62 44.41 9.65
CA GLN A 229 92.96 43.92 10.03
C GLN A 229 94.01 44.14 8.93
N ASN A 230 93.63 43.94 7.66
CA ASN A 230 94.51 44.24 6.52
C ASN A 230 94.77 45.75 6.35
N GLU A 231 93.86 46.63 6.78
CA GLU A 231 94.09 48.09 6.78
C GLU A 231 94.94 48.57 7.98
N THR A 232 94.92 47.86 9.12
CA THR A 232 95.79 48.21 10.26
C THR A 232 97.23 47.67 10.17
N ASP A 233 97.49 46.64 9.35
CA ASP A 233 98.86 46.17 9.04
C ASP A 233 99.46 46.89 7.81
N ALA A 234 98.69 47.81 7.20
CA ALA A 234 99.12 48.71 6.13
C ALA A 234 99.02 50.19 6.60
N GLY A 235 99.74 50.52 7.68
CA GLY A 235 100.04 51.90 8.08
C GLY A 235 101.47 52.31 7.68
N PRO A 236 101.75 53.61 7.45
CA PRO A 236 102.59 54.13 6.37
C PRO A 236 104.07 54.40 6.72
N GLU A 237 104.89 54.46 5.66
CA GLU A 237 106.28 54.99 5.50
C GLU A 237 107.23 55.02 6.71
#